data_AF-A0A9E4LSH5-F1
#
_entry.id   AF-A0A9E4LSH5-F1
#
_cell.length_a   1.000
_cell.length_b   1.000
_cell.length_c   1.000
_cell.angle_alpha   90.00
_cell.angle_beta   90.00
_cell.angle_gamma   90.00
#
_symmetry.space_group_name_H-M   'P 1'
#
loop_
_entity.id
_entity.type
_entity.pdbx_description
1 polymer ?
#
loop_
_entity_poly.entity_id
_entity_poly.type
_entity_poly.pdbx_seq_one_letter_code
_entity_poly.pdbx_strand_id
1 'polypeptide(L)' 'MRAAGLEADPVVEAYKRDVDRTLLRQNLRRSVTERVANLIALQRLAIEARRAGRARKPKR' A
#
# COMPACT_ATOMS: atom_id res chain seq x y z
N MET A 1 7.00 -16.24 -27.88
CA MET A 1 5.63 -16.19 -27.31
C MET A 1 5.22 -14.74 -27.20
N ARG A 2 4.28 -14.26 -28.03
CA ARG A 2 3.65 -12.96 -27.79
C ARG A 2 2.79 -13.11 -26.55
N ALA A 3 3.03 -12.29 -25.52
CA ALA A 3 2.06 -12.14 -24.45
C ALA A 3 0.71 -11.82 -25.10
N ALA A 4 -0.30 -12.64 -24.84
CA ALA A 4 -1.63 -12.41 -25.35
C ALA A 4 -2.02 -10.97 -25.05
N GLY A 5 -2.31 -10.21 -26.10
CA GLY A 5 -2.79 -8.85 -25.98
C GLY A 5 -4.11 -8.90 -25.22
N LEU A 6 -4.05 -8.59 -23.92
CA LEU A 6 -5.17 -7.94 -23.27
C LEU A 6 -5.19 -6.55 -23.90
N GLU A 7 -6.05 -6.36 -24.91
CA GLU A 7 -6.40 -5.00 -25.31
C GLU A 7 -6.72 -4.22 -24.04
N ALA A 8 -6.09 -3.05 -23.90
CA ALA A 8 -6.20 -2.26 -22.70
C ALA A 8 -7.66 -1.81 -22.58
N ASP A 9 -8.37 -2.37 -21.60
CA ASP A 9 -9.77 -2.02 -21.34
C ASP A 9 -9.85 -0.49 -21.10
N PRO A 10 -10.69 0.23 -21.87
CA PRO A 10 -10.74 1.69 -21.82
C PRO A 10 -11.20 2.21 -20.45
N VAL A 11 -12.03 1.45 -19.73
CA VAL A 11 -12.44 1.78 -18.36
C VAL A 11 -11.25 1.62 -17.42
N VAL A 12 -10.51 0.53 -17.53
CA VAL A 12 -9.32 0.29 -16.71
C VAL A 12 -8.25 1.37 -16.95
N GLU A 13 -7.99 1.74 -18.21
CA GLU A 13 -7.04 2.80 -18.54
C GLU A 13 -7.50 4.16 -18.04
N ALA A 14 -8.81 4.43 -18.06
CA ALA A 14 -9.35 5.66 -17.49
C ALA A 14 -9.01 5.81 -16.01
N TYR A 15 -9.20 4.74 -15.21
CA TYR A 15 -8.87 4.78 -13.77
C TYR A 15 -7.36 4.70 -13.50
N LYS A 16 -6.57 3.99 -14.30
CA LYS A 16 -5.12 3.87 -14.12
C LYS A 16 -4.37 5.20 -14.22
N ARG A 17 -4.94 6.20 -14.91
CA ARG A 17 -4.34 7.54 -15.07
C ARG A 17 -4.16 8.26 -13.74
N ASP A 18 -5.09 8.06 -12.81
CA ASP A 18 -5.12 8.78 -11.53
C ASP A 18 -4.49 7.99 -10.37
N VAL A 19 -4.00 6.78 -10.65
CA VAL A 19 -3.28 5.98 -9.66
C VAL A 19 -1.87 6.55 -9.48
N ASP A 20 -1.61 7.14 -8.31
CA ASP A 20 -0.25 7.50 -7.91
C ASP A 20 0.60 6.24 -7.67
N ARG A 21 1.65 6.07 -8.49
CA ARG A 21 2.57 4.94 -8.42
C ARG A 21 3.85 5.26 -7.66
N THR A 22 3.99 6.46 -7.10
CA THR A 22 5.22 6.94 -6.45
C THR A 22 5.65 6.01 -5.34
N LEU A 23 4.74 5.72 -4.39
CA LEU A 23 5.04 4.83 -3.26
C LEU A 23 5.24 3.37 -3.67
N LEU A 24 4.54 2.91 -4.71
CA LEU A 24 4.74 1.55 -5.26
C LEU A 24 6.14 1.40 -5.85
N ARG A 25 6.56 2.35 -6.70
CA ARG A 25 7.90 2.36 -7.32
C ARG A 25 9.00 2.47 -6.27
N GLN A 26 8.83 3.33 -5.26
CA GLN A 26 9.79 3.44 -4.17
C GLN A 26 9.89 2.14 -3.37
N ASN A 27 8.77 1.47 -3.07
CA ASN A 27 8.80 0.17 -2.38
C ASN A 27 9.45 -0.94 -3.21
N LEU A 28 9.24 -0.95 -4.53
CA LEU A 28 9.84 -1.94 -5.44
C LEU A 28 11.36 -1.77 -5.59
N ARG A 29 11.91 -0.58 -5.32
CA ARG A 29 13.36 -0.33 -5.30
C ARG A 29 14.06 -0.88 -4.04
N ARG A 30 13.30 -1.21 -2.99
CA ARG A 30 13.86 -1.72 -1.73
C ARG A 30 14.24 -3.19 -1.85
N SER A 31 15.28 -3.58 -1.14
CA SER A 31 15.64 -4.99 -0.93
C SER A 31 14.52 -5.74 -0.21
N VAL A 32 14.53 -7.07 -0.31
CA VAL A 32 13.59 -7.94 0.42
C VAL A 32 13.65 -7.67 1.92
N THR A 33 14.87 -7.56 2.48
CA THR A 33 15.09 -7.30 3.91
C THR A 33 14.47 -5.98 4.36
N GLU A 34 14.67 -4.91 3.60
CA GLU A 34 14.06 -3.60 3.89
C GLU A 34 12.54 -3.65 3.80
N ARG A 35 11.97 -4.39 2.83
CA ARG A 35 10.51 -4.57 2.73
C ARG A 35 9.95 -5.30 3.95
N VAL A 36 10.61 -6.36 4.42
CA VAL A 36 10.21 -7.08 5.63
C VAL A 36 10.33 -6.20 6.88
N ALA A 37 11.42 -5.44 7.02
CA ALA A 37 11.60 -4.50 8.13
C ALA A 37 10.48 -3.43 8.17
N ASN A 38 10.13 -2.86 7.01
CA ASN A 38 9.04 -1.90 6.89
C ASN A 38 7.67 -2.52 7.22
N LEU A 39 7.43 -3.77 6.82
CA LEU A 39 6.21 -4.48 7.18
C LEU A 39 6.09 -4.65 8.70
N ILE A 40 7.18 -5.03 9.38
CA ILE A 40 7.20 -5.14 10.84
C ILE A 40 6.91 -3.78 11.50
N ALA A 41 7.54 -2.71 11.01
CA ALA A 41 7.30 -1.35 11.51
C ALA A 41 5.83 -0.93 11.37
N LEU A 42 5.21 -1.23 10.22
CA LEU A 42 3.79 -0.97 9.98
C LEU A 42 2.89 -1.72 10.97
N GLN A 43 3.18 -3.00 11.25
CA GLN A 43 2.41 -3.77 12.23
C GLN A 43 2.52 -3.17 13.64
N ARG A 44 3.71 -2.73 14.06
CA ARG A 44 3.91 -2.04 15.34
C ARG A 44 3.10 -0.76 15.43
N LEU A 45 3.13 0.06 14.37
CA LEU A 45 2.30 1.27 14.29
C LEU A 45 0.80 0.95 14.41
N ALA A 46 0.33 -0.07 13.70
CA ALA A 46 -1.09 -0.47 13.74
C ALA A 46 -1.52 -0.93 15.15
N ILE A 47 -0.66 -1.66 15.86
CA ILE A 47 -0.91 -2.05 17.25
C ILE A 47 -1.04 -0.81 18.13
N GLU A 48 -0.11 0.13 18.02
CA GLU A 48 -0.10 1.32 18.85
C GLU A 48 -1.28 2.25 18.56
N ALA A 49 -1.60 2.47 17.28
CA ALA A 49 -2.78 3.24 16.88
C ALA A 49 -4.07 2.65 17.47
N ARG A 50 -4.21 1.31 17.49
CA ARG A 50 -5.35 0.64 18.13
C ARG A 50 -5.36 0.83 19.65
N ARG A 51 -4.19 0.79 20.30
CA ARG A 51 -4.09 1.04 21.75
C ARG A 51 -4.51 2.46 22.10
N ALA A 52 -3.96 3.44 21.40
CA ALA A 52 -4.31 4.86 21.56
C ALA A 52 -5.81 5.11 21.33
N GLY A 53 -6.40 4.47 20.30
CA GLY A 53 -7.83 4.54 20.03
C GLY A 53 -8.69 4.01 21.18
N ARG A 54 -8.28 2.90 21.84
CA ARG A 54 -8.99 2.35 23.01
C ARG A 54 -8.80 3.17 24.28
N ALA A 55 -7.63 3.79 24.45
CA ALA A 55 -7.33 4.61 25.62
C ALA A 55 -8.18 5.90 25.66
N ARG A 56 -8.64 6.37 24.50
CA ARG A 56 -9.56 7.51 24.40
C ARG A 56 -11.00 7.05 24.64
N LYS A 57 -11.47 7.11 25.90
CA LYS A 57 -12.91 7.01 26.21
C LYS A 57 -13.65 8.19 25.55
N PRO A 58 -14.82 7.97 24.91
CA PRO A 58 -15.66 9.09 24.48
C PRO A 58 -16.07 9.90 25.72
N LYS A 59 -15.94 11.23 25.63
CA LYS A 59 -16.49 12.16 26.61
C LYS A 59 -18.01 12.03 26.49
N ARG A 60 -18.65 11.35 27.45
CA ARG A 60 -20.11 11.40 27.63
C ARG A 60 -20.49 12.75 28.20
#